data_AF-A0A3D5EHZ1-F1
#
_entry.id   AF-A0A3D5EHZ1-F1
#
_cell.length_a   1.000
_cell.length_b   1.000
_cell.length_c   1.000
_cell.angle_alpha   90.00
_cell.angle_beta   90.00
_cell.angle_gamma   90.00
#
_symmetry.space_group_name_H-M   'P 1'
#
loop_
_entity.id
_entity.type
_entity.pdbx_description
1 polymer ?
#
loop_
_entity_poly.entity_id
_entity_poly.type
_entity_poly.pdbx_seq_one_letter_code
_entity_poly.pdbx_strand_id
1 'polypeptide(L)'
;KFAPLVFSHSDDAFCQQLISEACAFIARYITYFEKQGIKKVSLMGGIASAITPYLPNASKARLTPALASAEQGAILMAREAI
;
A
#
# COMPACT_ATOMS: atom_id res chain seq x y z
N LYS A 1 -6.66 2.73 15.07
CA LYS A 1 -7.74 2.13 15.90
C LYS A 1 -8.96 1.75 15.06
N PHE A 2 -9.41 2.57 14.10
CA PHE A 2 -10.61 2.28 13.30
C PHE A 2 -10.42 1.36 12.10
N ALA A 3 -9.23 1.32 11.48
CA ALA A 3 -8.99 0.49 10.29
C ALA A 3 -9.42 -0.98 10.44
N PRO A 4 -9.05 -1.71 11.53
CA PRO A 4 -9.52 -3.08 11.72
C PRO A 4 -11.04 -3.24 11.74
N LEU A 5 -11.77 -2.27 12.32
CA LEU A 5 -13.23 -2.30 12.37
C LEU A 5 -13.86 -2.14 10.99
N VAL A 6 -13.26 -1.31 10.13
CA VAL A 6 -13.71 -1.12 8.75
C VAL A 6 -13.54 -2.40 7.95
N PHE A 7 -12.38 -3.07 8.07
CA PHE A 7 -12.13 -4.33 7.36
C PHE A 7 -12.95 -5.50 7.90
N SER A 8 -13.30 -5.52 9.20
CA SER A 8 -14.13 -6.58 9.78
C SER A 8 -15.60 -6.48 9.42
N HIS A 9 -16.05 -5.32 8.91
CA HIS A 9 -17.42 -5.09 8.46
C HIS A 9 -17.43 -4.72 6.97
N SER A 10 -16.60 -5.37 6.14
CA SER A 10 -16.51 -5.08 4.71
C SER A 10 -17.78 -5.37 3.90
N ASP A 11 -18.81 -5.97 4.51
CA ASP A 11 -20.14 -6.14 3.93
C ASP A 11 -21.06 -4.93 4.16
N ASP A 12 -20.71 -4.04 5.09
CA ASP A 12 -21.45 -2.79 5.34
C ASP A 12 -21.15 -1.76 4.23
N ALA A 13 -22.21 -1.09 3.74
CA ALA A 13 -22.10 -0.18 2.59
C ALA A 13 -21.16 1.01 2.85
N PHE A 14 -21.13 1.54 4.08
CA PHE A 14 -20.24 2.64 4.43
C PHE A 14 -18.80 2.16 4.53
N CYS A 15 -18.56 0.97 5.09
CA CYS A 15 -17.24 0.37 5.12
C CYS A 15 -16.71 0.05 3.71
N GLN A 16 -17.55 -0.45 2.81
CA GLN A 16 -17.19 -0.66 1.40
C GLN A 16 -16.80 0.64 0.70
N GLN A 17 -17.54 1.73 0.97
CA GLN A 17 -17.21 3.04 0.43
C GLN A 17 -15.82 3.50 0.91
N LEU A 18 -15.53 3.41 2.21
CA LEU A 18 -14.23 3.78 2.77
C LEU A 18 -13.08 2.95 2.16
N ILE A 19 -13.28 1.64 2.02
CA ILE A 19 -12.28 0.74 1.41
C ILE A 19 -12.07 1.13 -0.06
N SER A 20 -13.14 1.39 -0.80
CA SER A 20 -13.10 1.78 -2.21
C SER A 20 -12.35 3.10 -2.41
N GLU A 21 -12.65 4.12 -1.60
CA GLU A 21 -11.95 5.42 -1.64
C GLU A 21 -10.45 5.27 -1.36
N ALA A 22 -10.10 4.47 -0.35
CA ALA A 22 -8.70 4.18 -0.04
C ALA A 22 -8.00 3.41 -1.19
N CYS A 23 -8.69 2.45 -1.81
CA CYS A 23 -8.17 1.72 -2.96
C CYS A 23 -7.97 2.63 -4.18
N ALA A 24 -8.91 3.55 -4.45
CA ALA A 24 -8.78 4.53 -5.53
C ALA A 24 -7.59 5.46 -5.31
N PHE A 25 -7.37 5.92 -4.07
CA PHE A 25 -6.22 6.72 -3.71
C PHE A 25 -4.90 5.97 -3.94
N ILE A 26 -4.78 4.73 -3.45
CA ILE A 26 -3.58 3.89 -3.65
C ILE A 26 -3.33 3.63 -5.14
N ALA A 27 -4.36 3.22 -5.88
CA ALA A 27 -4.25 2.92 -7.30
C ALA A 27 -3.76 4.12 -8.11
N ARG A 28 -4.24 5.33 -7.80
CA ARG A 28 -3.78 6.57 -8.43
C ARG A 28 -2.26 6.77 -8.31
N TYR A 29 -1.69 6.51 -7.13
CA TYR A 29 -0.24 6.64 -6.93
C TYR A 29 0.56 5.54 -7.61
N ILE A 30 0.06 4.30 -7.59
CA ILE A 30 0.71 3.19 -8.33
C ILE A 30 0.77 3.52 -9.83
N THR A 31 -0.34 3.98 -10.42
CA THR A 31 -0.37 4.40 -11.82
C THR A 31 0.54 5.60 -12.09
N TYR A 32 0.62 6.55 -11.15
CA TYR A 32 1.56 7.65 -11.26
C TYR A 32 3.02 7.16 -11.30
N PHE A 33 3.43 6.28 -10.39
CA PHE A 33 4.78 5.71 -10.37
C PHE A 33 5.11 4.92 -11.64
N GLU A 34 4.14 4.16 -12.16
CA GLU A 34 4.27 3.46 -13.43
C GLU A 34 4.58 4.43 -14.59
N LYS A 35 3.85 5.54 -14.69
CA LYS A 35 4.10 6.58 -15.71
C LYS A 35 5.48 7.21 -15.61
N GLN A 36 6.05 7.27 -14.42
CA GLN A 36 7.41 7.75 -14.19
C GLN A 36 8.50 6.68 -14.44
N GLY A 37 8.11 5.47 -14.86
CA GLY A 37 9.05 4.37 -15.13
C GLY A 37 9.59 3.69 -13.88
N ILE A 38 8.98 3.91 -12.71
CA ILE A 38 9.36 3.26 -11.45
C ILE A 38 8.92 1.80 -11.49
N LYS A 39 9.90 0.88 -11.40
CA LYS A 39 9.66 -0.57 -11.57
C LYS A 39 9.43 -1.35 -10.28
N LYS A 40 9.85 -0.80 -9.13
CA LYS A 40 9.75 -1.45 -7.82
C LYS A 40 8.90 -0.58 -6.92
N VAL A 41 7.69 -1.03 -6.62
CA VAL A 41 6.72 -0.31 -5.78
C VAL A 41 6.22 -1.27 -4.73
N SER A 42 6.36 -0.92 -3.46
CA SER A 42 5.90 -1.76 -2.35
C SER A 42 4.86 -1.01 -1.53
N LEU A 43 3.74 -1.67 -1.23
CA LEU A 43 2.75 -1.14 -0.29
C LEU A 43 3.17 -1.53 1.13
N MET A 44 3.36 -0.54 1.98
CA MET A 44 3.89 -0.70 3.33
C MET A 44 2.95 -0.09 4.38
N GLY A 45 3.14 -0.49 5.64
CA GLY A 45 2.38 0.03 6.79
C GLY A 45 1.33 -0.94 7.33
N GLY A 46 0.76 -0.60 8.48
CA GLY A 46 -0.04 -1.52 9.30
C GLY A 46 -1.35 -2.02 8.67
N ILE A 47 -1.83 -1.39 7.59
CA ILE A 47 -3.04 -1.83 6.87
C ILE A 47 -2.73 -2.46 5.50
N ALA A 48 -1.45 -2.50 5.09
CA ALA A 48 -1.08 -2.89 3.73
C ALA A 48 -1.62 -4.28 3.36
N SER A 49 -1.42 -5.27 4.23
CA SER A 49 -1.93 -6.64 4.02
C SER A 49 -3.45 -6.70 3.97
N ALA A 50 -4.14 -5.95 4.83
CA ALA A 50 -5.60 -5.95 4.92
C ALA A 50 -6.26 -5.29 3.69
N ILE A 51 -5.68 -4.21 3.17
CA ILE A 51 -6.25 -3.48 2.02
C ILE A 51 -5.86 -4.09 0.67
N THR A 52 -4.71 -4.77 0.58
CA THR A 52 -4.20 -5.32 -0.69
C THR A 52 -5.23 -6.16 -1.45
N PRO A 53 -6.01 -7.08 -0.85
CA PRO A 53 -6.99 -7.88 -1.57
C PRO A 53 -8.03 -7.05 -2.34
N TYR A 54 -8.41 -5.88 -1.80
CA TYR A 54 -9.43 -4.99 -2.35
C TYR A 54 -8.90 -4.11 -3.50
N LEU A 55 -7.59 -4.04 -3.70
CA LEU A 55 -7.02 -3.28 -4.81
C LEU A 55 -7.39 -3.90 -6.17
N PRO A 56 -7.55 -3.07 -7.22
CA PRO A 56 -7.70 -3.56 -8.58
C PRO A 56 -6.56 -4.52 -8.97
N ASN A 57 -6.88 -5.55 -9.77
CA ASN A 57 -5.87 -6.54 -10.19
C ASN A 57 -4.67 -5.90 -10.90
N ALA A 58 -4.91 -4.88 -11.72
CA ALA A 58 -3.86 -4.12 -12.37
C ALA A 58 -2.90 -3.47 -11.36
N SER A 59 -3.42 -2.87 -10.29
CA SER A 59 -2.61 -2.27 -9.22
C SER A 59 -1.83 -3.33 -8.44
N LYS A 60 -2.47 -4.45 -8.07
CA LYS A 60 -1.80 -5.56 -7.36
C LYS A 60 -0.62 -6.12 -8.16
N ALA A 61 -0.79 -6.31 -9.47
CA ALA A 61 0.25 -6.83 -10.35
C ALA A 61 1.48 -5.92 -10.48
N ARG A 62 1.37 -4.63 -10.10
CA ARG A 62 2.48 -3.68 -10.09
C ARG A 62 3.22 -3.61 -8.75
N LEU A 63 2.66 -4.20 -7.69
CA LEU A 63 3.30 -4.24 -6.39
C LEU A 63 4.37 -5.32 -6.35
N THR A 64 5.51 -4.98 -5.78
CA THR A 64 6.62 -5.89 -5.46
C THR A 64 6.77 -6.01 -3.95
N PRO A 65 7.20 -7.16 -3.41
CA PRO A 65 7.53 -7.28 -1.99
C PRO A 65 8.56 -6.24 -1.58
N ALA A 66 8.42 -5.70 -0.37
CA ALA A 66 9.47 -4.84 0.18
C ALA A 66 10.73 -5.65 0.45
N LEU A 67 11.88 -5.04 0.17
CA LEU A 67 13.18 -5.69 0.35
C LEU A 67 13.56 -5.79 1.83
N ALA A 68 13.14 -4.82 2.64
CA ALA A 68 13.49 -4.66 4.04
C ALA A 68 12.49 -3.74 4.75
N SER A 69 12.57 -3.65 6.07
CA SER A 69 11.80 -2.69 6.85
C SER A 69 12.31 -1.25 6.65
N ALA A 70 11.50 -0.27 7.03
CA ALA A 70 11.90 1.13 6.97
C ALA A 70 13.09 1.42 7.92
N GLU A 71 13.11 0.78 9.08
CA GLU A 71 14.19 0.88 10.08
C GLU A 71 15.51 0.33 9.52
N GLN A 72 15.47 -0.79 8.80
CA GLN A 72 16.66 -1.31 8.11
C GLN A 72 17.15 -0.34 7.04
N GLY A 73 16.24 0.31 6.30
CA GLY A 73 16.57 1.38 5.37
C GLY A 73 17.26 2.57 6.04
N ALA A 74 16.78 2.98 7.22
CA ALA A 74 17.38 4.05 8.01
C ALA A 74 18.81 3.71 8.47
N ILE A 75 19.04 2.46 8.90
CA ILE A 75 20.39 1.99 9.27
C ILE A 75 21.33 2.04 8.06
N LEU A 76 20.88 1.58 6.88
CA LEU A 76 21.69 1.64 5.65
C LEU A 76 22.03 3.10 5.28
N MET A 77 21.05 4.00 5.35
CA MET A 77 21.25 5.42 5.08
C MET A 77 22.27 6.04 6.06
N ALA A 78 22.23 5.70 7.34
CA ALA A 78 23.18 6.20 8.34
C ALA A 78 24.61 5.68 8.10
N ARG A 79 24.78 4.47 7.55
CA ARG A 79 26.10 3.90 7.23
C ARG A 79 26.77 4.57 6.03
N GLU A 80 26.00 5.04 5.06
CA GLU A 80 26.51 5.76 3.88
C GLU A 80 26.75 7.26 4.15
N ALA A 81 26.27 7.79 5.28
CA ALA A 81 26.45 9.18 5.69
C ALA A 81 27.78 9.44 6.43
N ILE A 82 28.61 8.40 6.58
CA ILE A 82 29.95 8.42 7.19
C ILE A 82 30.98 8.18 6.08
#